data_AF-A0AAN8FSV5-F1
#
_entry.id   AF-A0AAN8FSV5-F1
#
_cell.length_a   1.000
_cell.length_b   1.000
_cell.length_c   1.000
_cell.angle_alpha   90.00
_cell.angle_beta   90.00
_cell.angle_gamma   90.00
#
_symmetry.space_group_name_H-M   'P 1'
#
loop_
_entity.id
_entity.type
_entity.pdbx_description
1 polymer ?
#
loop_
_entity_poly.entity_id
_entity_poly.type
_entity_poly.pdbx_seq_one_letter_code
_entity_poly.pdbx_strand_id
1 'polypeptide(L)'
;MGTPSLSIMLVEALKLLHHAKAKDVKFIRLGTSGGVGVEPGTVVVTVNAMNGELKDKYVQWIGGQKVERDTHLDEDLRNDLITLAKEKKIPVETGLTLCADDFYE
;
A
#
# COMPACT_ATOMS: atom_id res chain seq x y z
N MET A 1 9.63 -9.95 -2.96
CA MET A 1 8.23 -10.14 -2.51
C MET A 1 8.21 -9.99 -0.99
N GLY A 2 7.20 -9.35 -0.43
CA GLY A 2 7.17 -9.02 1.00
C GLY A 2 7.83 -7.68 1.36
N THR A 3 7.52 -7.23 2.57
CA THR A 3 7.88 -5.90 3.11
C THR A 3 9.38 -5.60 3.11
N PRO A 4 10.29 -6.53 3.48
CA PRO A 4 11.72 -6.25 3.50
C PRO A 4 12.27 -5.83 2.13
N SER A 5 11.89 -6.55 1.07
CA SER A 5 12.34 -6.27 -0.30
C SER A 5 11.81 -4.93 -0.82
N LEU A 6 10.54 -4.61 -0.54
CA LEU A 6 9.95 -3.32 -0.90
C LEU A 6 10.63 -2.16 -0.17
N SER A 7 10.99 -2.34 1.10
CA SER A 7 11.62 -1.30 1.92
C SER A 7 12.97 -0.83 1.36
N ILE A 8 13.79 -1.76 0.86
CA ILE A 8 15.08 -1.45 0.23
C ILE A 8 14.87 -0.56 -0.99
N MET A 9 13.97 -0.96 -1.90
CA MET A 9 13.64 -0.18 -3.09
C MET A 9 13.11 1.21 -2.75
N LEU A 10 12.20 1.32 -1.77
CA LEU A 10 11.64 2.61 -1.36
C LEU A 10 12.71 3.53 -0.78
N VAL A 11 13.62 3.03 0.06
CA VAL A 11 14.70 3.85 0.63
C VAL A 11 15.62 4.38 -0.46
N GLU A 12 15.96 3.57 -1.46
CA GLU A 12 16.79 4.02 -2.58
C GLU A 12 16.06 5.01 -3.49
N ALA A 13 14.80 4.73 -3.83
CA ALA A 13 13.96 5.61 -4.65
C ALA A 13 13.74 6.98 -3.97
N LEU A 14 13.48 7.00 -2.66
CA LEU A 14 13.30 8.24 -1.90
C LEU A 14 14.58 9.09 -1.89
N LYS A 15 15.76 8.47 -1.69
CA LYS A 15 17.05 9.18 -1.82
C LYS A 15 17.25 9.74 -3.22
N LEU A 16 16.95 8.94 -4.26
CA LEU A 16 17.05 9.38 -5.65
C LEU A 16 16.18 10.61 -5.92
N LEU A 17 14.91 10.57 -5.52
CA LEU A 17 13.98 11.69 -5.68
C LEU A 17 14.40 12.91 -4.88
N HIS A 18 14.94 12.72 -3.67
CA HIS A 18 15.52 13.78 -2.87
C HIS A 18 16.69 14.47 -3.62
N HIS A 19 17.63 13.70 -4.15
CA HIS A 19 18.75 14.24 -4.93
C HIS A 19 18.32 14.90 -6.24
N ALA A 20 17.24 14.41 -6.86
CA ALA A 20 16.61 15.04 -8.02
C ALA A 20 15.82 16.32 -7.68
N LYS A 21 15.70 16.66 -6.38
CA LYS A 21 14.87 17.78 -5.88
C LYS A 21 13.40 17.67 -6.31
N ALA A 22 12.92 16.46 -6.55
CA ALA A 22 11.53 16.23 -6.92
C ALA A 22 10.59 16.71 -5.79
N LYS A 23 9.43 17.25 -6.18
CA LYS A 23 8.39 17.77 -5.28
C LYS A 23 7.05 17.19 -5.69
N ASP A 24 6.15 17.05 -4.72
CA ASP A 24 4.79 16.55 -4.92
C ASP A 24 4.74 15.20 -5.69
N VAL A 25 5.61 14.27 -5.30
CA VAL A 25 5.67 12.95 -5.91
C VAL A 25 4.60 12.05 -5.29
N LYS A 26 3.81 11.39 -6.14
CA LYS A 26 2.85 10.36 -5.72
C LYS A 26 3.44 8.97 -5.96
N PHE A 27 3.35 8.09 -4.97
CA PHE A 27 3.74 6.68 -5.10
C PHE A 27 2.49 5.82 -5.25
N ILE A 28 2.43 5.03 -6.32
CA ILE A 28 1.32 4.10 -6.57
C ILE A 28 1.90 2.69 -6.68
N ARG A 29 1.45 1.79 -5.80
CA ARG A 29 1.76 0.36 -5.89
C ARG A 29 0.71 -0.32 -6.76
N LEU A 30 1.15 -0.89 -7.87
CA LEU A 30 0.35 -1.83 -8.66
C LEU A 30 0.77 -3.25 -8.27
N GLY A 31 -0.19 -4.09 -7.91
CA GLY A 31 0.09 -5.45 -7.46
C GLY A 31 -1.11 -6.37 -7.58
N THR A 32 -0.90 -7.61 -7.18
CA THR A 32 -1.94 -8.63 -7.06
C THR A 32 -2.24 -8.90 -5.58
N SER A 33 -3.42 -9.43 -5.29
CA SER A 33 -3.87 -9.76 -3.93
C SER A 33 -4.90 -10.87 -3.95
N GLY A 34 -5.08 -11.55 -2.81
CA GLY A 34 -6.23 -12.40 -2.56
C GLY A 34 -7.43 -11.55 -2.14
N GLY A 35 -8.54 -11.61 -2.88
CA GLY A 35 -9.77 -10.90 -2.54
C GLY A 35 -10.57 -11.63 -1.47
N VAL A 36 -11.11 -10.89 -0.50
CA VAL A 36 -12.04 -11.41 0.52
C VAL A 36 -13.40 -10.76 0.30
N GLY A 37 -14.39 -11.55 -0.09
CA GLY A 37 -15.75 -11.05 -0.36
C GLY A 37 -15.89 -10.18 -1.62
N VAL A 38 -14.95 -10.30 -2.58
CA VAL A 38 -14.99 -9.61 -3.87
C VAL A 38 -14.76 -10.60 -5.01
N GLU A 39 -15.35 -10.33 -6.18
CA GLU A 39 -15.23 -11.19 -7.35
C GLU A 39 -13.80 -11.22 -7.91
N PRO A 40 -13.32 -12.36 -8.45
CA PRO A 40 -12.02 -12.44 -9.10
C PRO A 40 -11.84 -11.40 -10.21
N GLY A 41 -10.69 -10.73 -10.22
CA GLY A 41 -10.38 -9.67 -11.19
C GLY A 41 -10.84 -8.26 -10.77
N THR A 42 -11.51 -8.13 -9.61
CA THR A 42 -11.83 -6.82 -9.02
C THR A 42 -10.56 -6.11 -8.55
N VAL A 43 -10.39 -4.84 -8.94
CA VAL A 43 -9.32 -3.97 -8.45
C VAL A 43 -9.75 -3.35 -7.13
N VAL A 44 -8.97 -3.55 -6.07
CA VAL A 44 -9.21 -2.90 -4.78
C VAL A 44 -8.32 -1.68 -4.66
N VAL A 45 -8.91 -0.49 -4.45
CA VAL A 45 -8.18 0.72 -4.08
C VAL A 45 -8.18 0.83 -2.57
N THR A 46 -7.01 0.62 -1.97
CA THR A 46 -6.82 0.53 -0.52
C THR A 46 -7.17 1.84 0.20
N VAL A 47 -7.96 1.74 1.29
CA VAL A 47 -8.22 2.84 2.22
C VAL A 47 -7.02 3.05 3.13
N ASN A 48 -6.65 2.01 3.90
CA ASN A 48 -5.44 1.93 4.73
C ASN A 48 -4.90 0.49 4.69
N ALA A 49 -3.62 0.34 5.05
CA ALA A 49 -2.98 -0.97 5.15
C ALA A 49 -2.96 -1.45 6.61
N MET A 50 -3.43 -2.67 6.86
CA MET A 50 -3.41 -3.29 8.19
C MET A 50 -2.25 -4.28 8.32
N ASN A 51 -1.73 -4.43 9.54
CA ASN A 51 -0.85 -5.55 9.89
C ASN A 51 -1.66 -6.80 10.28
N GLY A 52 -0.94 -7.89 10.61
CA GLY A 52 -1.55 -9.14 11.09
C GLY A 52 -2.33 -9.03 12.41
N GLU A 53 -2.19 -7.93 13.17
CA GLU A 53 -3.00 -7.64 14.36
C GLU A 53 -4.31 -6.89 14.03
N LEU A 54 -4.64 -6.70 12.74
CA LEU A 54 -5.77 -5.90 12.26
C LEU A 54 -5.72 -4.43 12.73
N LYS A 55 -4.51 -3.88 12.84
CA LYS A 55 -4.27 -2.47 13.16
C LYS A 55 -3.68 -1.77 11.94
N ASP A 56 -4.07 -0.52 11.73
CA ASP A 56 -3.51 0.38 10.71
C ASP A 56 -2.09 0.85 11.12
N LYS A 57 -1.19 -0.11 11.33
CA LYS A 57 0.16 0.10 11.84
C LYS A 57 1.16 -0.74 11.07
N TYR A 58 2.26 -0.13 10.67
CA TYR A 58 3.46 -0.81 10.23
C TYR A 58 4.43 -0.96 11.41
N VAL A 59 4.90 -2.19 11.64
CA VAL A 59 5.83 -2.51 12.74
C VAL A 59 7.21 -2.79 12.18
N GLN A 60 8.24 -2.22 12.80
CA GLN A 60 9.64 -2.48 12.49
C GLN A 60 10.45 -2.64 13.77
N TRP A 61 11.42 -3.56 13.76
CA TRP A 61 12.40 -3.68 14.84
C TRP A 61 13.66 -2.89 14.48
N ILE A 62 14.01 -1.89 15.28
CA ILE A 62 15.15 -0.99 15.06
C ILE A 62 16.00 -0.99 16.32
N GLY A 63 17.26 -1.44 16.23
CA GLY A 63 18.15 -1.52 17.39
C GLY A 63 17.59 -2.39 18.54
N GLY A 64 16.81 -3.42 18.22
CA GLY A 64 16.14 -4.28 19.20
C GLY A 64 14.87 -3.69 19.82
N GLN A 65 14.41 -2.52 19.37
CA GLN A 65 13.18 -1.88 19.85
C GLN A 65 12.06 -1.97 18.82
N LYS A 66 10.82 -2.22 19.28
CA LYS A 66 9.61 -2.18 18.44
C LYS A 66 9.28 -0.73 18.11
N VAL A 67 9.20 -0.41 16.83
CA VAL A 67 8.79 0.90 16.31
C VAL A 67 7.53 0.72 15.48
N GLU A 68 6.48 1.46 15.81
CA GLU A 68 5.21 1.45 15.10
C GLU A 68 5.03 2.76 14.32
N ARG A 69 4.47 2.67 13.11
CA ARG A 69 4.15 3.82 12.27
C ARG A 69 2.74 3.67 11.71
N ASP A 70 2.01 4.76 11.62
CA ASP A 70 0.69 4.76 10.98
C ASP A 70 0.78 4.52 9.47
N THR A 71 -0.23 3.85 8.92
CA THR A 71 -0.33 3.48 7.50
C THR A 71 -1.40 4.30 6.77
N HIS A 72 -1.18 5.60 6.69
CA HIS A 72 -2.07 6.53 5.99
C HIS A 72 -1.88 6.47 4.47
N LEU A 73 -2.98 6.45 3.73
CA LEU A 73 -3.00 6.64 2.28
C LEU A 73 -3.77 7.92 1.90
N ASP A 74 -3.37 8.52 0.78
CA ASP A 74 -3.93 9.76 0.26
C ASP A 74 -5.38 9.54 -0.22
N GLU A 75 -6.32 10.19 0.46
CA GLU A 75 -7.77 10.07 0.21
C GLU A 75 -8.18 10.69 -1.12
N ASP A 76 -7.61 11.84 -1.48
CA ASP A 76 -7.94 12.51 -2.73
C ASP A 76 -7.47 11.67 -3.93
N LEU A 77 -6.25 11.15 -3.85
CA LEU A 77 -5.71 10.25 -4.88
C LEU A 77 -6.54 8.95 -5.00
N ARG A 78 -7.02 8.40 -3.87
CA ARG A 78 -7.91 7.24 -3.88
C ARG A 78 -9.21 7.55 -4.62
N ASN A 79 -9.82 8.69 -4.34
CA ASN A 79 -11.09 9.11 -4.96
C ASN A 79 -10.93 9.33 -6.47
N ASP A 80 -9.81 9.92 -6.90
CA ASP A 80 -9.46 10.10 -8.31
C ASP A 80 -9.31 8.75 -9.03
N LEU A 81 -8.61 7.79 -8.42
CA LEU A 81 -8.42 6.45 -8.98
C LEU A 81 -9.74 5.68 -9.10
N ILE A 82 -10.61 5.76 -8.10
CA ILE A 82 -11.94 5.12 -8.14
C ILE A 82 -12.80 5.74 -9.26
N THR A 83 -12.77 7.06 -9.40
CA THR A 83 -13.51 7.77 -10.45
C THR A 83 -13.04 7.32 -11.83
N LEU A 84 -11.72 7.32 -12.05
CA LEU A 84 -11.12 6.86 -13.30
C LEU A 84 -11.47 5.40 -13.62
N ALA A 85 -11.43 4.51 -12.62
CA ALA A 85 -11.76 3.11 -12.82
C ALA A 85 -13.22 2.92 -13.26
N LYS A 86 -14.16 3.67 -12.67
CA LYS A 86 -15.57 3.67 -13.06
C LYS A 86 -15.77 4.15 -14.51
N GLU A 87 -15.09 5.24 -14.91
CA GLU A 87 -15.13 5.74 -16.29
C GLU A 87 -14.62 4.71 -17.30
N LYS A 88 -13.56 3.98 -16.92
CA LYS A 88 -12.96 2.92 -17.75
C LYS A 88 -13.69 1.58 -17.66
N LYS A 89 -14.76 1.48 -16.87
CA LYS A 89 -15.52 0.24 -16.63
C LYS A 89 -14.65 -0.89 -16.09
N ILE A 90 -13.66 -0.55 -15.27
CA ILE A 90 -12.85 -1.52 -14.52
C ILE A 90 -13.63 -1.87 -13.25
N PRO A 91 -13.87 -3.17 -12.95
CA PRO A 91 -14.47 -3.57 -11.67
C PRO A 91 -13.58 -3.08 -10.53
N VAL A 92 -14.13 -2.19 -9.70
CA VAL A 92 -13.37 -1.48 -8.67
C VAL A 92 -14.14 -1.46 -7.36
N GLU A 93 -13.44 -1.76 -6.29
CA GLU A 93 -13.94 -1.66 -4.92
C GLU A 93 -12.93 -0.91 -4.04
N THR A 94 -13.37 -0.48 -2.86
CA THR A 94 -12.49 0.14 -1.87
C THR A 94 -12.62 -0.57 -0.53
N GLY A 95 -11.51 -0.68 0.20
CA GLY A 95 -11.48 -1.36 1.48
C GLY A 95 -10.11 -1.32 2.13
N LEU A 96 -10.04 -1.84 3.36
CA LEU A 96 -8.77 -2.05 4.06
C LEU A 96 -8.00 -3.21 3.40
N THR A 97 -6.67 -3.16 3.42
CA THR A 97 -5.84 -4.23 2.87
C THR A 97 -4.90 -4.76 3.95
N LEU A 98 -5.02 -6.04 4.28
CA LEU A 98 -4.08 -6.71 5.18
C LEU A 98 -2.76 -6.97 4.45
N CYS A 99 -1.64 -6.56 5.06
CA CYS A 99 -0.29 -6.86 4.59
C CYS A 99 0.32 -7.94 5.49
N ALA A 100 0.36 -9.17 5.00
CA ALA A 100 1.03 -10.27 5.67
C ALA A 100 2.54 -10.27 5.39
N ASP A 101 3.31 -10.84 6.31
CA ASP A 101 4.77 -10.99 6.18
C ASP A 101 5.16 -12.28 5.46
N ASP A 102 4.26 -13.26 5.40
CA ASP A 102 4.35 -14.45 4.56
C ASP A 102 3.09 -14.60 3.68
N PHE A 103 3.18 -15.43 2.64
CA PHE A 103 2.06 -15.72 1.75
C PHE A 103 1.12 -16.81 2.29
N TYR A 104 1.63 -17.72 3.14
CA TYR A 104 0.85 -18.81 3.70
C TYR A 104 0.54 -18.60 5.18
N GLU A 105 1.54 -18.75 6.06
CA GLU A 105 1.34 -18.73 7.53
C GLU A 105 1.87 -17.46 8.19
#